data_AF-A0A1J1JCN1-F1
#
_entry.id   AF-A0A1J1JCN1-F1
#
_cell.length_a   1.000
_cell.length_b   1.000
_cell.length_c   1.000
_cell.angle_alpha   90.00
_cell.angle_beta   90.00
_cell.angle_gamma   90.00
#
_symmetry.space_group_name_H-M   'P 1'
#
loop_
_entity.id
_entity.type
_entity.pdbx_description
1 polymer ?
#
loop_
_entity_poly.entity_id
_entity_poly.type
_entity_poly.pdbx_seq_one_letter_code
_entity_poly.pdbx_strand_id
1 'polypeptide(L)'
;MTFIDFIIVFIIILILVLFGIRKRGILSSFTGGKLDEYLNRWEVYAPQSYQKIRATNDIQIIAEKTGFSQVKIAKIKEHIFFKEHQLDDCIRLFDPDPDIADAWFRLQEGDYNDQDLRLLKHEYFEARFEGIFQTDYRTSHNATIKSGRTWTP
;
A
#
# COMPACT_ATOMS: atom_id res chain seq x y z
N MET A 1 -18.28 -22.25 47.48
CA MET A 1 -17.84 -22.98 46.27
C MET A 1 -17.58 -24.41 46.69
N THR A 2 -18.36 -25.36 46.19
CA THR A 2 -18.33 -26.75 46.64
C THR A 2 -17.25 -27.53 45.89
N PHE A 3 -16.75 -28.61 46.47
CA PHE A 3 -15.75 -29.48 45.84
C PHE A 3 -16.19 -30.02 44.46
N ILE A 4 -17.51 -30.14 44.26
CA ILE A 4 -18.14 -30.55 43.00
C ILE A 4 -17.90 -29.50 41.90
N ASP A 5 -17.93 -28.20 42.24
CA ASP A 5 -17.74 -27.12 41.28
C ASP A 5 -16.32 -27.12 40.67
N PHE A 6 -15.31 -27.47 41.47
CA PHE A 6 -13.92 -27.59 41.01
C PHE A 6 -13.72 -28.77 40.04
N ILE A 7 -14.36 -29.90 40.30
CA ILE A 7 -14.26 -31.09 39.45
C ILE A 7 -14.89 -30.82 38.09
N ILE A 8 -16.03 -30.13 38.04
CA ILE A 8 -16.71 -29.77 36.79
C ILE A 8 -15.84 -28.85 35.93
N VAL A 9 -15.24 -27.81 36.52
CA VAL A 9 -14.35 -26.89 35.79
C VAL A 9 -13.10 -27.60 35.26
N PHE A 10 -12.52 -28.51 36.03
CA PHE A 10 -11.33 -29.24 35.64
C PHE A 10 -11.61 -30.23 34.48
N ILE A 11 -12.76 -30.90 34.50
CA ILE A 11 -13.20 -31.79 33.41
C ILE A 11 -13.44 -30.99 32.12
N ILE A 12 -14.05 -29.80 32.19
CA ILE A 12 -14.26 -28.94 31.02
C ILE A 12 -12.92 -28.51 30.41
N ILE A 13 -11.95 -28.08 31.23
CA ILE A 13 -10.61 -27.69 30.75
C ILE A 13 -9.88 -28.88 30.12
N LEU A 14 -9.99 -30.07 30.73
CA LEU A 14 -9.37 -31.29 30.22
C LEU A 14 -9.99 -31.73 28.87
N ILE A 15 -11.31 -31.60 28.71
CA ILE A 15 -12.00 -31.86 27.44
C ILE A 15 -11.55 -30.86 26.36
N LEU A 16 -11.41 -29.58 26.70
CA LEU A 16 -10.95 -28.54 25.78
C LEU A 16 -9.49 -28.76 25.30
N VAL A 17 -8.64 -29.29 26.18
CA VAL A 17 -7.23 -29.63 25.87
C VAL A 17 -7.12 -30.94 25.08
N LEU A 18 -7.91 -31.96 25.43
CA LEU A 18 -7.87 -33.27 24.77
C LEU A 18 -8.54 -33.28 23.38
N PHE A 19 -9.59 -32.47 23.16
CA PHE A 19 -10.28 -32.40 21.86
C PHE A 19 -9.71 -31.34 20.90
N GLY A 20 -8.61 -30.66 21.24
CA GLY A 20 -7.92 -29.79 20.30
C GLY A 20 -8.81 -28.72 19.68
N ILE A 21 -9.63 -28.03 20.48
CA ILE A 21 -10.35 -26.85 19.98
C ILE A 21 -9.32 -25.74 19.79
N ARG A 22 -8.77 -25.68 18.58
CA ARG A 22 -8.24 -24.45 18.00
C ARG A 22 -9.32 -23.40 18.22
N LYS A 23 -9.06 -22.32 18.97
CA LYS A 23 -9.90 -21.11 18.95
C LYS A 23 -9.88 -20.55 17.53
N ARG A 24 -10.66 -21.14 16.63
CA ARG A 24 -11.05 -20.57 15.35
C ARG A 24 -12.46 -20.04 15.55
N GLY A 25 -12.59 -18.72 15.46
CA GLY A 25 -13.85 -18.07 15.16
C GLY A 25 -14.87 -18.06 16.28
N ILE A 26 -14.64 -17.26 17.32
CA ILE A 26 -15.74 -16.63 18.06
C ILE A 26 -15.33 -15.17 18.27
N LEU A 27 -15.46 -14.38 17.19
CA LEU A 27 -15.56 -12.89 17.16
C LEU A 27 -15.58 -12.32 15.72
N SER A 28 -15.83 -13.11 14.67
CA SER A 28 -15.74 -12.59 13.28
C SER A 28 -17.05 -12.10 12.66
N SER A 29 -18.21 -12.23 13.30
CA SER A 29 -19.48 -12.17 12.56
C SER A 29 -20.18 -10.80 12.50
N PHE A 30 -19.54 -9.67 12.85
CA PHE A 30 -20.17 -8.35 12.61
C PHE A 30 -19.31 -7.30 11.88
N THR A 31 -17.98 -7.45 11.82
CA THR A 31 -17.11 -6.51 11.07
C THR A 31 -15.82 -7.14 10.53
N GLY A 32 -15.53 -8.43 10.84
CA GLY A 32 -14.22 -9.06 10.61
C GLY A 32 -13.79 -9.16 9.15
N GLY A 33 -14.68 -9.57 8.25
CA GLY A 33 -14.30 -9.80 6.84
C GLY A 33 -13.77 -8.56 6.11
N LYS A 34 -14.37 -7.38 6.35
CA LYS A 34 -13.92 -6.13 5.71
C LYS A 34 -12.60 -5.61 6.30
N LEU A 35 -12.42 -5.77 7.61
CA LEU A 35 -11.16 -5.41 8.25
C LEU A 35 -10.03 -6.36 7.78
N ASP A 36 -10.31 -7.66 7.69
CA ASP A 36 -9.37 -8.65 7.20
C ASP A 36 -8.97 -8.37 5.75
N GLU A 37 -9.92 -8.00 4.89
CA GLU A 37 -9.66 -7.59 3.50
C GLU A 37 -8.83 -6.31 3.41
N TYR A 38 -9.18 -5.28 4.20
CA TYR A 38 -8.42 -4.04 4.28
C TYR A 38 -6.98 -4.31 4.71
N LEU A 39 -6.77 -5.04 5.81
CA LEU A 39 -5.43 -5.38 6.29
C LEU A 39 -4.67 -6.20 5.25
N ASN A 40 -5.33 -7.12 4.54
CA ASN A 40 -4.68 -7.88 3.48
C ASN A 40 -4.18 -6.98 2.34
N ARG A 41 -4.95 -5.95 1.96
CA ARG A 41 -4.56 -4.99 0.92
C ARG A 41 -3.28 -4.24 1.28
N TRP A 42 -3.16 -3.78 2.52
CA TRP A 42 -2.02 -2.99 2.97
C TRP A 42 -0.80 -3.83 3.38
N GLU A 43 -1.01 -4.93 4.11
CA GLU A 43 0.09 -5.70 4.71
C GLU A 43 0.64 -6.80 3.78
N VAL A 44 -0.15 -7.24 2.80
CA VAL A 44 0.21 -8.37 1.91
C VAL A 44 0.27 -7.92 0.46
N TYR A 45 -0.83 -7.39 -0.06
CA TYR A 45 -0.94 -7.06 -1.47
C TYR A 45 0.02 -5.94 -1.88
N ALA A 46 -0.05 -4.77 -1.25
CA ALA A 46 0.77 -3.63 -1.65
C ALA A 46 2.29 -3.91 -1.59
N PRO A 47 2.84 -4.54 -0.52
CA PRO A 47 4.26 -4.90 -0.45
C PRO A 47 4.68 -5.86 -1.57
N GLN A 48 3.88 -6.89 -1.85
CA GLN A 48 4.17 -7.84 -2.93
C GLN A 48 4.08 -7.18 -4.30
N SER A 49 3.10 -6.30 -4.51
CA SER A 49 2.92 -5.54 -5.74
C SER A 49 4.09 -4.60 -5.98
N TYR A 50 4.57 -3.89 -4.97
CA TYR A 50 5.76 -3.04 -5.08
C TYR A 50 7.00 -3.85 -5.45
N GLN A 51 7.18 -5.04 -4.89
CA GLN A 51 8.28 -5.94 -5.29
C GLN A 51 8.18 -6.34 -6.77
N LYS A 52 6.98 -6.69 -7.26
CA LYS A 52 6.75 -7.02 -8.67
C LYS A 52 7.01 -5.82 -9.58
N ILE A 53 6.53 -4.64 -9.22
CA ILE A 53 6.73 -3.40 -9.97
C ILE A 53 8.22 -3.09 -10.08
N ARG A 54 8.97 -3.18 -8.97
CA ARG A 54 10.42 -2.98 -8.95
C ARG A 54 11.17 -3.97 -9.85
N ALA A 55 10.69 -5.20 -9.94
CA ALA A 55 11.31 -6.25 -10.76
C ALA A 55 10.98 -6.15 -12.27
N THR A 56 10.05 -5.28 -12.66
CA THR A 56 9.54 -5.20 -14.04
C THR A 56 10.17 -4.04 -14.81
N ASN A 57 10.45 -4.23 -16.11
CA ASN A 57 10.82 -3.14 -17.02
C ASN A 57 9.60 -2.71 -17.85
N ASP A 58 8.80 -1.80 -17.30
CA ASP A 58 7.50 -1.35 -17.81
C ASP A 58 7.50 0.10 -18.31
N ILE A 59 8.63 0.80 -18.22
CA ILE A 59 8.74 2.24 -18.51
C ILE A 59 8.31 2.55 -19.95
N GLN A 60 8.83 1.78 -20.91
CA GLN A 60 8.49 1.95 -22.33
C GLN A 60 7.00 1.68 -22.59
N ILE A 61 6.46 0.59 -22.03
CA ILE A 61 5.08 0.18 -22.24
C ILE A 61 4.11 1.23 -21.68
N ILE A 62 4.36 1.72 -20.46
CA ILE A 62 3.53 2.76 -19.85
C ILE A 62 3.65 4.07 -20.64
N ALA A 63 4.85 4.44 -21.11
CA ALA A 63 5.06 5.63 -21.93
C ALA A 63 4.26 5.57 -23.24
N GLU A 64 4.29 4.43 -23.94
CA GLU A 64 3.53 4.21 -25.17
C GLU A 64 2.02 4.28 -24.94
N LYS A 65 1.53 3.68 -23.86
CA LYS A 65 0.08 3.64 -23.54
C LYS A 65 -0.49 4.98 -23.06
N THR A 66 0.31 5.78 -22.35
CA THR A 66 -0.14 7.04 -21.72
C THR A 66 0.22 8.29 -22.51
N GLY A 67 1.15 8.19 -23.47
CA GLY A 67 1.72 9.33 -24.17
C GLY A 67 2.72 10.17 -23.35
N PHE A 68 3.07 9.73 -22.13
CA PHE A 68 4.15 10.35 -21.36
C PHE A 68 5.50 9.92 -21.92
N SER A 69 6.53 10.77 -21.80
CA SER A 69 7.87 10.35 -22.21
C SER A 69 8.45 9.32 -21.24
N GLN A 70 9.26 8.40 -21.77
CA GLN A 70 9.96 7.39 -20.96
C GLN A 70 10.76 8.03 -19.81
N VAL A 71 11.37 9.19 -20.04
CA VAL A 71 12.10 9.96 -19.00
C VAL A 71 11.18 10.37 -17.85
N LYS A 72 9.93 10.77 -18.13
CA LYS A 72 8.96 11.11 -17.08
C LYS A 72 8.56 9.87 -16.31
N ILE A 73 8.19 8.79 -17.01
CA ILE A 73 7.79 7.53 -16.37
C ILE A 73 8.92 6.95 -15.52
N ALA A 74 10.15 6.93 -16.03
CA ALA A 74 11.32 6.49 -15.28
C ALA A 74 11.52 7.31 -14.00
N LYS A 75 11.39 8.64 -14.06
CA LYS A 75 11.53 9.50 -12.88
C LYS A 75 10.43 9.25 -11.85
N ILE A 76 9.19 9.04 -12.29
CA ILE A 76 8.06 8.72 -11.41
C ILE A 76 8.31 7.36 -10.76
N LYS A 77 8.70 6.35 -11.53
CA LYS A 77 8.99 5.01 -11.03
C LYS A 77 10.11 5.04 -9.99
N GLU A 78 11.19 5.75 -10.27
CA GLU A 78 12.28 5.95 -9.33
C GLU A 78 11.80 6.59 -8.03
N HIS A 79 11.05 7.69 -8.13
CA HIS A 79 10.50 8.43 -6.99
C HIS A 79 9.61 7.57 -6.09
N ILE A 80 8.63 6.87 -6.67
CA ILE A 80 7.67 6.10 -5.85
C ILE A 80 8.31 4.85 -5.26
N PHE A 81 9.13 4.13 -6.04
CA PHE A 81 9.48 2.75 -5.70
C PHE A 81 10.93 2.54 -5.22
N PHE A 82 11.88 3.39 -5.61
CA PHE A 82 13.32 3.10 -5.41
C PHE A 82 14.07 4.15 -4.61
N LYS A 83 13.58 5.40 -4.62
CA LYS A 83 14.24 6.51 -3.95
C LYS A 83 13.87 6.54 -2.47
N GLU A 84 14.86 6.78 -1.62
CA GLU A 84 14.64 7.16 -0.23
C GLU A 84 14.35 8.65 -0.11
N HIS A 85 13.44 8.98 0.79
CA HIS A 85 12.99 10.34 1.04
C HIS A 85 13.20 10.70 2.50
N GLN A 86 13.53 11.97 2.75
CA GLN A 86 13.39 12.52 4.10
C GLN A 86 11.90 12.66 4.40
N LEU A 87 11.36 11.69 5.14
CA LEU A 87 10.03 11.75 5.73
C LEU A 87 10.10 12.51 7.07
N ASP A 88 8.98 12.65 7.77
CA ASP A 88 8.94 13.42 9.01
C ASP A 88 9.76 12.79 10.15
N ASP A 89 9.85 11.47 10.15
CA ASP A 89 10.46 10.68 11.21
C ASP A 89 11.86 10.17 10.83
N CYS A 90 12.08 9.83 9.56
CA CYS A 90 13.35 9.25 9.11
C CYS A 90 13.54 9.33 7.58
N ILE A 91 14.72 8.92 7.13
CA ILE A 91 15.03 8.70 5.71
C ILE A 91 14.74 7.24 5.38
N ARG A 92 13.81 6.99 4.46
CA ARG A 92 13.42 5.64 4.00
C ARG A 92 12.65 5.68 2.69
N LEU A 93 12.40 4.50 2.12
CA LEU A 93 11.43 4.35 1.03
C LEU A 93 10.01 4.64 1.51
N PHE A 94 9.13 5.03 0.60
CA PHE A 94 7.70 5.11 0.87
C PHE A 94 7.11 3.76 1.29
N ASP A 95 6.12 3.82 2.17
CA ASP A 95 5.31 2.65 2.51
C ASP A 95 4.49 2.22 1.28
N PRO A 96 4.35 0.91 1.03
CA PRO A 96 3.51 0.43 -0.06
C PRO A 96 2.05 0.84 0.11
N ASP A 97 1.51 1.48 -0.93
CA ASP A 97 0.11 1.88 -1.00
C ASP A 97 -0.63 0.99 -2.03
N PRO A 98 -1.74 0.35 -1.63
CA PRO A 98 -2.47 -0.56 -2.50
C PRO A 98 -3.12 0.13 -3.70
N ASP A 99 -3.52 1.40 -3.58
CA ASP A 99 -4.16 2.16 -4.65
C ASP A 99 -3.12 2.65 -5.67
N ILE A 100 -1.92 3.03 -5.22
CA ILE A 100 -0.77 3.28 -6.11
C ILE A 100 -0.39 2.00 -6.88
N ALA A 101 -0.36 0.85 -6.20
CA ALA A 101 -0.06 -0.42 -6.85
C ALA A 101 -1.07 -0.76 -7.95
N ASP A 102 -2.37 -0.64 -7.66
CA ASP A 102 -3.42 -0.88 -8.65
C ASP A 102 -3.33 0.09 -9.83
N ALA A 103 -3.11 1.39 -9.56
CA ALA A 103 -2.93 2.40 -10.60
C ALA A 103 -1.75 2.04 -11.51
N TRP A 104 -0.62 1.61 -10.94
CA TRP A 104 0.54 1.20 -11.72
C TRP A 104 0.25 0.00 -12.63
N PHE A 105 -0.46 -1.03 -12.13
CA PHE A 105 -0.85 -2.17 -12.96
C PHE A 105 -1.81 -1.76 -14.08
N ARG A 106 -2.82 -0.92 -13.81
CA ARG A 106 -3.69 -0.38 -14.87
C ARG A 106 -2.92 0.40 -15.93
N LEU A 107 -1.92 1.19 -15.53
CA LEU A 107 -1.03 1.90 -16.45
C LEU A 107 -0.21 0.93 -17.32
N GLN A 108 0.28 -0.17 -16.75
CA GLN A 108 0.96 -1.23 -17.49
C GLN A 108 0.02 -1.92 -18.48
N GLU A 109 -1.23 -2.18 -18.11
CA GLU A 109 -2.23 -2.88 -18.91
C GLU A 109 -2.88 -1.97 -19.98
N GLY A 110 -2.90 -0.66 -19.75
CA GLY A 110 -3.56 0.31 -20.63
C GLY A 110 -5.05 0.51 -20.32
N ASP A 111 -5.54 -0.09 -19.24
CA ASP A 111 -6.90 0.08 -18.71
C ASP A 111 -6.93 1.14 -17.60
N TYR A 112 -6.13 2.20 -17.77
CA TYR A 112 -6.01 3.27 -16.79
C TYR A 112 -7.16 4.27 -16.90
N ASN A 113 -7.44 4.95 -15.80
CA ASN A 113 -8.43 6.02 -15.73
C ASN A 113 -7.76 7.41 -15.51
N ASP A 114 -8.58 8.46 -15.43
CA ASP A 114 -8.10 9.83 -15.23
C ASP A 114 -7.33 10.02 -13.91
N GLN A 115 -7.65 9.28 -12.85
CA GLN A 115 -6.92 9.35 -11.58
C GLN A 115 -5.53 8.74 -11.71
N ASP A 116 -5.36 7.67 -12.48
CA ASP A 116 -4.04 7.09 -12.73
C ASP A 116 -3.14 8.07 -13.51
N LEU A 117 -3.71 8.83 -14.45
CA LEU A 117 -2.98 9.91 -15.12
C LEU A 117 -2.70 11.11 -14.19
N ARG A 118 -3.58 11.37 -13.20
CA ARG A 118 -3.33 12.39 -12.17
C ARG A 118 -2.22 11.97 -11.22
N LEU A 119 -2.14 10.69 -10.84
CA LEU A 119 -1.02 10.13 -10.09
C LEU A 119 0.29 10.43 -10.84
N LEU A 120 0.40 10.09 -12.12
CA LEU A 120 1.61 10.39 -12.90
C LEU A 120 1.99 11.88 -12.91
N LYS A 121 1.01 12.78 -12.99
CA LYS A 121 1.24 14.23 -12.96
C LYS A 121 1.64 14.73 -11.57
N HIS A 122 1.02 14.19 -10.53
CA HIS A 122 1.29 14.47 -9.13
C HIS A 122 2.74 14.10 -8.80
N GLU A 123 3.06 12.83 -8.97
CA GLU A 123 4.34 12.24 -8.63
C GLU A 123 5.49 12.84 -9.44
N TYR A 124 5.26 13.13 -10.73
CA TYR A 124 6.28 13.80 -11.53
C TYR A 124 6.59 15.20 -11.03
N PHE A 125 5.58 15.98 -10.64
CA PHE A 125 5.80 17.32 -10.12
C PHE A 125 6.51 17.25 -8.77
N GLU A 126 6.05 16.38 -7.87
CA GLU A 126 6.66 16.17 -6.55
C GLU A 126 8.14 15.79 -6.68
N ALA A 127 8.46 14.78 -7.47
CA ALA A 127 9.84 14.32 -7.71
C ALA A 127 10.75 15.40 -8.31
N ARG A 128 10.20 16.30 -9.12
CA ARG A 128 10.93 17.44 -9.68
C ARG A 128 11.14 18.53 -8.64
N PHE A 129 10.11 18.85 -7.87
CA PHE A 129 10.15 19.87 -6.85
C PHE A 129 11.14 19.48 -5.74
N GLU A 130 11.01 18.26 -5.23
CA GLU A 130 11.91 17.69 -4.22
C GLU A 130 13.37 17.74 -4.69
N GLY A 131 13.66 17.29 -5.91
CA GLY A 131 15.02 17.25 -6.45
C GLY A 131 15.61 18.62 -6.80
N ILE A 132 14.80 19.60 -7.23
CA ILE A 132 15.30 20.95 -7.57
C ILE A 132 15.56 21.75 -6.29
N PHE A 133 14.64 21.70 -5.34
CA PHE A 133 14.69 22.51 -4.13
C PHE A 133 15.33 21.79 -2.94
N GLN A 134 15.70 20.51 -3.09
CA GLN A 134 16.31 19.68 -2.04
C GLN A 134 15.46 19.71 -0.75
N THR A 135 14.16 19.49 -0.93
CA THR A 135 13.16 19.56 0.16
C THR A 135 12.86 18.18 0.73
N ASP A 136 12.31 18.14 1.94
CA ASP A 136 11.67 16.92 2.45
C ASP A 136 10.39 16.58 1.67
N TYR A 137 9.92 15.34 1.85
CA TYR A 137 8.71 14.83 1.21
C TYR A 137 7.48 15.70 1.52
N ARG A 138 7.27 16.07 2.78
CA ARG A 138 6.06 16.81 3.17
C ARG A 138 5.98 18.15 2.44
N THR A 139 7.11 18.84 2.32
CA THR A 139 7.21 20.13 1.64
C THR A 139 6.94 20.00 0.15
N SER A 140 7.54 19.00 -0.52
CA SER A 140 7.31 18.77 -1.95
C SER A 140 5.86 18.35 -2.21
N HIS A 141 5.29 17.45 -1.41
CA HIS A 141 3.91 17.00 -1.50
C HIS A 141 2.90 18.15 -1.35
N ASN A 142 3.10 18.99 -0.32
CA ASN A 142 2.25 20.17 -0.11
C ASN A 142 2.34 21.15 -1.29
N ALA A 143 3.53 21.34 -1.88
CA ALA A 143 3.69 22.15 -3.07
C ALA A 143 2.95 21.54 -4.28
N THR A 144 2.97 20.22 -4.44
CA THR A 144 2.21 19.49 -5.46
C THR A 144 0.72 19.75 -5.33
N ILE A 145 0.15 19.58 -4.13
CA ILE A 145 -1.27 19.85 -3.86
C ILE A 145 -1.61 21.31 -4.14
N LYS A 146 -0.82 22.25 -3.62
CA LYS A 146 -1.03 23.70 -3.82
C LYS A 146 -1.01 24.11 -5.28
N SER A 147 -0.29 23.35 -6.11
CA SER A 147 -0.23 23.57 -7.56
C SER A 147 -1.44 23.05 -8.34
N GLY A 148 -2.44 22.47 -7.65
CA GLY A 148 -3.66 21.91 -8.24
C GLY A 148 -3.50 20.49 -8.79
N ARG A 149 -2.35 19.84 -8.52
CA ARG A 149 -2.08 18.46 -8.96
C ARG A 149 -2.51 17.48 -7.89
N THR A 150 -3.78 17.47 -7.51
CA THR A 150 -4.30 16.53 -6.52
C THR A 150 -4.51 15.15 -7.15
N TRP A 151 -4.21 14.11 -6.38
CA TRP A 151 -4.60 12.73 -6.69
C TRP A 151 -5.52 12.22 -5.59
N THR A 152 -6.62 11.61 -5.98
CA THR A 152 -7.62 11.03 -5.08
C THR A 152 -7.99 9.67 -5.67
N PRO A 153 -7.40 8.57 -5.16
CA PRO A 153 -7.63 7.23 -5.69
C PRO A 153 -9.11 6.84 -5.75
#